data_AF-A0A7S0GF76-F1
#
_entry.id   AF-A0A7S0GF76-F1
#
_cell.length_a   1.000
_cell.length_b   1.000
_cell.length_c   1.000
_cell.angle_alpha   90.00
_cell.angle_beta   90.00
_cell.angle_gamma   90.00
#
_symmetry.space_group_name_H-M   'P 1'
#
loop_
_entity.id
_entity.type
_entity.pdbx_description
1 polymer ?
#
loop_
_entity_poly.entity_id
_entity_poly.type
_entity_poly.pdbx_seq_one_letter_code
_entity_poly.pdbx_strand_id
1 'polypeptide(L)'
;MTAKVKKSVGFADIHFREFVLCLGDNPSCAFGPPLSLSWDHTNMAPISVDDYELKRPARRTKVEIHMPSTFRIKLLMDGGYKKKEIFTPIATTIQPANFNPASAKPQLKKSKSKKFNVFKLSRKKKEPQ
;
A
#
# COMPACT_ATOMS: atom_id res chain seq x y z
N MET A 1 -14.45 1.95 -52.03
CA MET A 1 -13.16 1.42 -51.52
C MET A 1 -13.27 1.27 -50.01
N THR A 2 -13.37 0.05 -49.49
CA THR A 2 -13.51 -0.20 -48.04
C THR A 2 -12.13 -0.36 -47.42
N ALA A 3 -11.74 0.56 -46.54
CA ALA A 3 -10.45 0.51 -45.84
C ALA A 3 -10.39 -0.72 -44.90
N LYS A 4 -9.31 -1.50 -45.01
CA LYS A 4 -9.07 -2.68 -44.17
C LYS A 4 -8.71 -2.24 -42.75
N VAL A 5 -9.60 -2.49 -41.79
CA VAL A 5 -9.36 -2.19 -40.37
C VAL A 5 -8.18 -3.05 -39.87
N LYS A 6 -7.11 -2.40 -39.40
CA LYS A 6 -5.98 -3.08 -38.75
C LYS A 6 -6.41 -3.47 -37.35
N LYS A 7 -6.31 -4.76 -37.02
CA LYS A 7 -6.54 -5.25 -35.66
C LYS A 7 -5.32 -4.96 -34.80
N SER A 8 -5.52 -4.34 -33.65
CA SER A 8 -4.49 -4.13 -32.63
C SER A 8 -5.06 -4.38 -31.24
N VAL A 9 -4.23 -4.84 -30.32
CA VAL A 9 -4.57 -5.00 -28.90
C VAL A 9 -3.82 -3.92 -28.13
N GLY A 10 -4.50 -3.31 -27.17
CA GLY A 10 -3.93 -2.29 -26.30
C GLY A 10 -4.64 -2.29 -24.95
N PHE A 11 -4.05 -1.58 -23.99
CA PHE A 11 -4.66 -1.34 -22.69
C PHE A 11 -5.32 0.04 -22.72
N ALA A 12 -6.56 0.14 -22.24
CA ALA A 12 -7.32 1.38 -22.22
C ALA A 12 -7.25 2.03 -20.84
N ASP A 13 -7.81 1.35 -19.83
CA ASP A 13 -8.02 1.91 -18.50
C ASP A 13 -7.35 1.10 -17.40
N ILE A 14 -6.93 1.81 -16.36
CA ILE A 14 -6.42 1.27 -15.11
C ILE A 14 -7.52 1.38 -14.06
N HIS A 15 -7.92 0.23 -13.50
CA HIS A 15 -8.85 0.15 -12.39
C HIS A 15 -8.09 -0.05 -11.07
N PHE A 16 -8.39 0.78 -10.07
CA PHE A 16 -7.78 0.65 -8.74
C PHE A 16 -8.77 0.03 -7.74
N ARG A 17 -8.24 -0.88 -6.92
CA ARG A 17 -8.96 -1.52 -5.82
C ARG A 17 -8.21 -1.24 -4.52
N GLU A 18 -8.92 -0.70 -3.55
CA GLU A 18 -8.42 -0.48 -2.20
C GLU A 18 -8.96 -1.55 -1.27
N PHE A 19 -8.06 -2.34 -0.68
CA PHE A 19 -8.39 -3.39 0.27
C PHE A 19 -8.06 -2.96 1.69
N VAL A 20 -8.83 -3.46 2.64
CA VAL A 20 -8.52 -3.30 4.07
C VAL A 20 -7.29 -4.15 4.42
N LEU A 21 -6.37 -3.58 5.20
CA LEU A 21 -5.23 -4.32 5.76
C LEU A 21 -5.65 -5.09 7.01
N CYS A 22 -5.23 -6.35 7.10
CA CYS A 22 -5.48 -7.23 8.24
C CYS A 22 -4.20 -7.96 8.68
N LEU A 23 -4.27 -8.63 9.84
CA LEU A 23 -3.20 -9.52 10.30
C LEU A 23 -3.05 -10.70 9.33
N GLY A 24 -1.81 -10.98 8.93
CA GLY A 24 -1.49 -12.11 8.06
C GLY A 24 -1.00 -13.35 8.81
N ASP A 25 -0.64 -14.37 8.04
CA ASP A 25 -0.19 -15.69 8.51
C ASP A 25 1.22 -16.08 7.99
N ASN A 26 1.96 -15.15 7.38
CA ASN A 26 3.28 -15.42 6.80
C ASN A 26 4.35 -15.73 7.88
N PRO A 27 4.87 -16.97 7.95
CA PRO A 27 5.84 -17.38 8.97
C PRO A 27 7.24 -16.80 8.75
N SER A 28 7.56 -16.30 7.54
CA SER A 28 8.89 -15.80 7.18
C SER A 28 9.14 -14.34 7.62
N CYS A 29 8.25 -13.76 8.43
CA CYS A 29 8.48 -12.43 8.99
C CYS A 29 9.50 -12.49 10.13
N ALA A 30 10.73 -12.05 9.86
CA ALA A 30 11.79 -12.03 10.87
C ALA A 30 11.46 -11.19 12.11
N PHE A 31 10.73 -10.07 11.94
CA PHE A 31 10.36 -9.18 13.05
C PHE A 31 8.97 -8.56 12.89
N GLY A 32 8.15 -8.69 13.93
CA GLY A 32 6.81 -8.10 13.98
C GLY A 32 5.77 -8.82 13.10
N PRO A 33 4.50 -8.39 13.19
CA PRO A 33 3.36 -9.07 12.57
C PRO A 33 3.40 -8.99 11.03
N PRO A 34 3.09 -10.08 10.31
CA PRO A 34 2.74 -10.01 8.89
C PRO A 34 1.46 -9.20 8.65
N LEU A 35 1.38 -8.55 7.48
CA LEU A 35 0.16 -7.91 6.98
C LEU A 35 -0.38 -8.71 5.80
N SER A 36 -1.70 -8.75 5.69
CA SER A 36 -2.44 -9.28 4.55
C SER A 36 -3.51 -8.28 4.09
N LEU A 37 -4.04 -8.50 2.89
CA LEU A 37 -5.23 -7.79 2.40
C LEU A 37 -6.47 -8.64 2.71
N SER A 38 -7.53 -7.98 3.16
CA SER A 38 -8.85 -8.60 3.29
C SER A 38 -9.44 -8.93 1.92
N TRP A 39 -10.55 -9.66 1.90
CA TRP A 39 -11.31 -9.96 0.68
C TRP A 39 -12.12 -8.75 0.17
N ASP A 40 -12.57 -7.91 1.10
CA ASP A 40 -13.39 -6.74 0.79
C ASP A 40 -12.54 -5.60 0.21
N HIS A 41 -13.05 -4.98 -0.85
CA HIS A 41 -12.42 -3.83 -1.50
C HIS A 41 -13.41 -2.75 -1.89
N THR A 42 -12.89 -1.54 -2.01
CA THR A 42 -13.58 -0.41 -2.64
C THR A 42 -12.94 -0.13 -3.99
N ASN A 43 -13.75 0.13 -5.01
CA ASN A 43 -13.28 0.50 -6.34
C ASN A 43 -13.12 2.02 -6.43
N MET A 44 -12.03 2.48 -7.05
CA MET A 44 -11.88 3.87 -7.43
C MET A 44 -12.28 4.09 -8.89
N ALA A 45 -12.49 5.36 -9.26
CA ALA A 45 -12.72 5.74 -10.64
C ALA A 45 -11.55 5.29 -11.53
N PRO A 46 -11.83 4.71 -12.70
CA PRO A 46 -10.77 4.33 -13.64
C PRO A 46 -10.05 5.58 -14.18
N ILE A 47 -8.78 5.39 -14.54
CA ILE A 47 -7.98 6.39 -15.27
C ILE A 47 -7.44 5.76 -16.55
N SER A 48 -7.33 6.53 -17.63
CA SER A 48 -6.70 6.04 -18.85
C SER A 48 -5.22 5.74 -18.61
N VAL A 49 -4.69 4.76 -19.33
CA VAL A 49 -3.27 4.40 -19.26
C VAL A 49 -2.40 5.59 -19.67
N ASP A 50 -2.80 6.33 -20.70
CA ASP A 50 -2.06 7.50 -21.21
C ASP A 50 -1.94 8.61 -20.16
N ASP A 51 -3.04 8.92 -19.45
CA ASP A 51 -3.04 9.94 -18.40
C ASP A 51 -2.16 9.55 -17.20
N TYR A 52 -2.13 8.25 -16.89
CA TYR A 52 -1.29 7.74 -15.83
C TYR A 52 0.20 7.82 -16.20
N GLU A 53 0.59 7.34 -17.39
CA GLU A 53 1.99 7.34 -17.82
C GLU A 53 2.56 8.76 -17.97
N LEU A 54 1.75 9.74 -18.39
CA LEU A 54 2.15 11.14 -18.46
C LEU A 54 2.52 11.72 -17.09
N LYS A 55 1.85 11.28 -16.01
CA LYS A 55 1.98 11.81 -14.65
C LYS A 55 2.80 10.88 -13.73
N ARG A 56 3.26 9.73 -14.24
CA ARG A 56 3.84 8.67 -13.42
C ARG A 56 5.18 9.12 -12.81
N PRO A 57 5.36 9.01 -11.49
CA PRO A 57 6.64 9.32 -10.85
C PRO A 57 7.71 8.28 -11.19
N ALA A 58 8.97 8.58 -10.85
CA ALA A 58 10.07 7.65 -10.98
C ALA A 58 9.79 6.32 -10.25
N ARG A 59 10.31 5.21 -10.79
CA ARG A 59 10.15 3.89 -10.17
C ARG A 59 10.78 3.87 -8.78
N ARG A 60 10.07 3.28 -7.83
CA ARG A 60 10.54 3.09 -6.46
C ARG A 60 11.75 2.15 -6.42
N THR A 61 12.70 2.46 -5.57
CA THR A 61 13.84 1.59 -5.24
C THR A 61 13.40 0.44 -4.34
N LYS A 62 14.24 -0.61 -4.24
CA LYS A 62 13.98 -1.76 -3.36
C LYS A 62 13.76 -1.34 -1.89
N VAL A 63 14.47 -0.31 -1.43
CA VAL A 63 14.35 0.22 -0.07
C VAL A 63 13.00 0.90 0.15
N GLU A 64 12.51 1.65 -0.84
CA GLU A 64 11.21 2.33 -0.78
C GLU A 64 10.01 1.38 -0.87
N ILE A 65 10.21 0.18 -1.42
CA ILE A 65 9.20 -0.88 -1.45
C ILE A 65 9.17 -1.65 -0.12
N HIS A 66 10.29 -1.67 0.62
CA HIS A 66 10.36 -2.38 1.89
C HIS A 66 9.56 -1.64 2.98
N MET A 67 8.61 -2.35 3.58
CA MET A 67 7.79 -1.82 4.67
C MET A 67 8.36 -2.25 6.04
N PRO A 68 8.86 -1.32 6.87
CA PRO A 68 9.47 -1.67 8.14
C PRO A 68 8.42 -2.19 9.14
N SER A 69 8.85 -3.06 10.06
CA SER A 69 7.98 -3.70 11.06
C SER A 69 7.23 -2.70 11.94
N THR A 70 7.88 -1.60 12.33
CA THR A 70 7.28 -0.51 13.11
C THR A 70 6.11 0.15 12.40
N PHE A 71 6.23 0.33 11.08
CA PHE A 71 5.15 0.89 10.26
C PHE A 71 3.99 -0.09 10.11
N ARG A 72 4.28 -1.39 9.95
CA ARG A 72 3.23 -2.44 9.91
C ARG A 72 2.43 -2.49 11.22
N ILE A 73 3.11 -2.44 12.36
CA ILE A 73 2.46 -2.40 13.68
C ILE A 73 1.57 -1.17 13.80
N LYS A 74 2.06 0.00 13.36
CA LYS A 74 1.27 1.23 13.36
C LYS A 74 0.01 1.10 12.50
N LEU A 75 0.12 0.56 11.28
CA LEU A 75 -1.03 0.35 10.39
C LEU A 75 -2.11 -0.53 11.03
N LEU A 76 -1.72 -1.61 11.72
CA LEU A 76 -2.66 -2.46 12.43
C LEU A 76 -3.32 -1.74 13.61
N MET A 77 -2.55 -0.96 14.38
CA MET A 77 -3.13 -0.15 15.47
C MET A 77 -4.11 0.89 14.95
N ASP A 78 -3.77 1.57 13.86
CA ASP A 78 -4.66 2.54 13.20
C ASP A 78 -5.92 1.85 12.66
N GLY A 79 -5.82 0.57 12.26
CA GLY A 79 -6.93 -0.30 11.90
C GLY A 79 -7.76 -0.86 13.06
N GLY A 80 -7.41 -0.53 14.32
CA GLY A 80 -8.18 -0.90 15.51
C GLY A 80 -7.67 -2.12 16.27
N TYR A 81 -6.59 -2.77 15.82
CA TYR A 81 -6.01 -3.91 16.52
C TYR A 81 -5.31 -3.47 17.81
N LYS A 82 -5.52 -4.21 18.90
CA LYS A 82 -4.83 -4.00 20.17
C LYS A 82 -3.43 -4.61 20.11
N LYS A 83 -2.49 -4.03 20.85
CA LYS A 83 -1.12 -4.58 21.01
C LYS A 83 -1.12 -6.07 21.31
N LYS A 84 -2.00 -6.53 22.21
CA LYS A 84 -2.09 -7.94 22.58
C LYS A 84 -2.38 -8.83 21.37
N GLU A 85 -3.33 -8.45 20.52
CA GLU A 85 -3.73 -9.20 19.32
C GLU A 85 -2.65 -9.22 18.24
N ILE A 86 -1.85 -8.15 18.16
CA ILE A 86 -0.75 -8.02 17.19
C ILE A 86 0.43 -8.93 17.52
N PHE A 87 0.71 -9.12 18.82
CA PHE A 87 1.88 -9.87 19.28
C PHE A 87 1.53 -11.28 19.78
N THR A 88 0.24 -11.63 19.88
CA THR A 88 -0.15 -13.01 20.11
C THR A 88 0.33 -13.89 18.96
N PRO A 89 1.02 -15.02 19.25
CA PRO A 89 1.43 -15.96 18.23
C PRO A 89 0.23 -16.42 17.38
N ILE A 90 0.43 -16.45 16.06
CA ILE A 90 -0.61 -16.74 15.05
C ILE A 90 -1.27 -18.10 15.30
N ALA A 91 -0.55 -19.06 15.92
CA ALA A 91 -1.07 -20.37 16.29
C ALA A 91 -2.31 -20.35 17.21
N THR A 92 -2.54 -19.27 17.97
CA THR A 92 -3.65 -19.16 18.91
C THR A 92 -4.88 -18.46 18.30
N THR A 93 -4.75 -17.79 17.15
CA THR A 93 -5.74 -16.84 16.61
C THR A 93 -6.44 -17.37 15.35
N ILE A 94 -6.70 -18.68 15.28
CA ILE A 94 -7.66 -19.24 14.30
C ILE A 94 -9.06 -19.08 14.89
N GLN A 95 -9.54 -17.84 14.97
CA GLN A 95 -10.96 -17.52 15.07
C GLN A 95 -11.14 -16.22 14.28
N PRO A 96 -11.67 -16.26 13.03
CA PRO A 96 -12.02 -15.06 12.29
C PRO A 96 -13.29 -14.46 12.92
N ALA A 97 -13.16 -13.91 14.13
CA ALA A 97 -14.27 -13.27 14.83
C ALA A 97 -14.37 -11.82 14.36
N ASN A 98 -15.21 -11.61 13.34
CA ASN A 98 -15.95 -10.37 13.12
C ASN A 98 -15.10 -9.11 12.92
N PHE A 99 -14.39 -9.01 11.79
CA PHE A 99 -14.11 -7.70 11.24
C PHE A 99 -15.45 -7.10 10.78
N ASN A 100 -16.08 -6.28 11.61
CA ASN A 100 -17.30 -5.57 11.24
C ASN A 100 -16.90 -4.32 10.45
N PRO A 101 -17.13 -4.24 9.12
CA PRO A 101 -16.77 -3.07 8.32
C PRO A 101 -17.49 -1.80 8.79
N ALA A 102 -18.60 -1.92 9.52
CA ALA A 102 -19.31 -0.79 10.12
C ALA A 102 -18.57 -0.14 11.31
N SER A 103 -17.57 -0.82 11.90
CA SER A 103 -16.73 -0.27 12.97
C SER A 103 -15.48 0.45 12.45
N ALA A 104 -15.15 0.26 11.16
CA ALA A 104 -14.13 1.04 10.48
C ALA A 104 -14.66 2.47 10.27
N LYS A 105 -14.28 3.37 11.17
CA LYS A 105 -14.61 4.79 11.05
C LYS A 105 -14.07 5.30 9.70
N PRO A 106 -14.86 6.02 8.88
CA PRO A 106 -14.30 6.69 7.72
C PRO A 106 -13.38 7.79 8.23
N GLN A 107 -12.07 7.58 8.15
CA GLN A 107 -11.08 8.57 8.55
C GLN A 107 -10.04 8.76 7.45
N LEU A 108 -10.49 9.17 6.27
CA LEU A 108 -9.70 10.14 5.51
C LEU A 108 -9.89 11.52 6.18
N LYS A 109 -9.21 11.77 7.30
CA LYS A 109 -8.91 13.15 7.65
C LYS A 109 -7.91 13.63 6.61
N LYS A 110 -8.34 14.53 5.73
CA LYS A 110 -7.44 15.30 4.86
C LYS A 110 -6.44 16.05 5.75
N SER A 111 -5.31 15.43 6.04
CA SER A 111 -4.19 16.09 6.68
C SER A 111 -3.57 17.02 5.66
N LYS A 112 -3.51 18.32 5.97
CA LYS A 112 -2.80 19.32 5.16
C LYS A 112 -1.40 18.79 4.83
N SER A 113 -1.04 18.85 3.56
CA SER A 113 0.25 18.45 3.01
C SER A 113 1.40 19.04 3.83
N LYS A 114 2.09 18.20 4.61
CA LYS A 114 3.49 18.47 4.95
C LYS A 114 4.29 17.95 3.76
N LYS A 115 4.74 18.87 2.91
CA LYS A 115 5.73 18.58 1.87
C LYS A 115 6.96 17.96 2.55
N PHE A 116 7.09 16.63 2.47
CA PHE A 116 8.33 15.95 2.80
C PHE A 116 9.30 16.25 1.67
N ASN A 117 10.20 17.19 1.90
CA ASN A 117 11.23 17.55 0.94
C ASN A 117 12.38 16.55 1.09
N VAL A 118 12.36 15.47 0.30
CA VAL A 118 13.38 14.40 0.33
C VAL A 118 14.70 14.86 -0.32
N PHE A 119 14.77 16.08 -0.85
CA PHE A 119 15.94 16.63 -1.53
C PHE A 119 16.86 17.45 -0.62
N LYS A 120 17.29 16.92 0.54
CA LYS A 120 18.42 17.50 1.30
C LYS A 120 19.25 16.41 2.00
N LEU A 121 19.92 15.58 1.21
CA LEU A 121 21.21 15.01 1.61
C LEU A 121 22.22 15.29 0.49
N SER A 122 22.71 16.53 0.44
CA SER A 122 23.96 16.84 -0.27
C SER A 122 25.10 16.20 0.50
N ARG A 123 25.68 15.12 -0.04
CA ARG A 123 26.93 14.56 0.46
C ARG A 123 28.03 15.60 0.18
N LYS A 124 28.65 16.14 1.24
CA LYS A 124 29.90 16.91 1.12
C LYS A 124 30.93 16.03 0.39
N LYS A 125 31.32 16.40 -0.82
CA LYS A 125 32.55 15.89 -1.45
C LYS A 125 33.72 16.32 -0.57
N LYS A 126 34.52 15.34 -0.14
CA LYS A 126 35.81 15.56 0.52
C LYS A 126 36.84 15.55 -0.60
N GLU A 127 37.48 16.68 -0.89
CA GLU A 127 38.61 16.73 -1.82
C GLU A 127 39.85 16.11 -1.15
N PRO A 128 40.66 15.33 -1.90
CA PRO A 128 41.94 14.85 -1.41
C PRO A 128 43.00 15.97 -1.50
N GLN A 129 43.88 15.99 -0.49
CA GLN A 129 45.12 16.77 -0.47
C GLN A 129 46.15 16.15 -1.41
#